data_AF-A0A927F7F7-F1
#
_entry.id   AF-A0A927F7F7-F1
#
_cell.length_a   1.000
_cell.length_b   1.000
_cell.length_c   1.000
_cell.angle_alpha   90.00
_cell.angle_beta   90.00
_cell.angle_gamma   90.00
#
_symmetry.space_group_name_H-M   'P 1'
#
loop_
_entity.id
_entity.type
_entity.pdbx_description
1 polymer ?
#
loop_
_entity_poly.entity_id
_entity_poly.type
_entity_poly.pdbx_seq_one_letter_code
_entity_poly.pdbx_strand_id
1 'polypeptide(L)'
;MPLVLLKLAKWILSKGIVLAVIAALAVAVLAFWIFVQKSRSSEGSRVSELADLQERATVVYAELETAHTRLIELGEEIEQTRKRIEAANQVIEYFDGILNRIERFITMSSEERAQSERRLQEAKAERASLAEARKALVNEQSDLRVKRISFSEEAKSLEGRIGELEGQASGFLEHMEEAWKRLKPYLLAALAIAILAPIAWKLFAFYVWAPMLSLSGPIRLVEEALPVSSLGEAGVSARVTLDEGDRLWVKESYLQASDESLKRKTRFVLDWSIPATCLAAGLIEMIELAAPKGGTGQVTVSPQRKAELEVAIVNVPAGGQLVARPSSIAGIVSRNGEPVQIQRRWRLFHPQAWLTFQFRYFVFQGECSLVVSGIRGVRLEVMDTDENKGRRSNQIATIGFTPDLGYGVVRAETFWGYFRGFNPLFDDVFRGKGVFLCQEISEEDATKASRFWSTVWSGMLKVLGV
;
A
#
# COMPACT_ATOMS: atom_id res chain seq x y z
N MET A 1 -10.32 -16.26 -26.15
CA MET A 1 -11.09 -15.65 -25.04
C MET A 1 -10.72 -16.14 -23.62
N PRO A 2 -10.45 -17.43 -23.33
CA PRO A 2 -10.28 -17.89 -21.93
C PRO A 2 -9.01 -17.34 -21.24
N LEU A 3 -7.93 -17.12 -21.99
CA LEU A 3 -6.68 -16.55 -21.47
C LEU A 3 -6.83 -15.10 -20.97
N VAL A 4 -7.77 -14.33 -21.54
CA VAL A 4 -8.01 -12.94 -21.14
C VAL A 4 -8.79 -12.89 -19.83
N LEU A 5 -9.80 -13.76 -19.68
CA LEU A 5 -10.55 -13.91 -18.44
C LEU A 5 -9.64 -14.37 -17.29
N LEU A 6 -8.72 -15.30 -17.55
CA LEU A 6 -7.74 -15.75 -16.56
C LEU A 6 -6.75 -14.66 -16.14
N LYS A 7 -6.22 -13.87 -17.09
CA LYS A 7 -5.34 -12.74 -16.76
C LYS A 7 -6.06 -11.66 -15.97
N LEU A 8 -7.30 -11.34 -16.34
CA LEU A 8 -8.13 -10.37 -15.63
C LEU A 8 -8.48 -10.87 -14.23
N ALA A 9 -8.88 -12.14 -14.09
CA ALA A 9 -9.16 -12.76 -12.81
C ALA A 9 -7.92 -12.78 -11.90
N LYS A 10 -6.74 -13.15 -12.42
CA LYS A 10 -5.48 -13.11 -11.67
C LYS A 10 -5.11 -11.69 -11.25
N TRP A 11 -5.32 -10.70 -12.11
CA TRP A 11 -5.06 -9.29 -11.79
C TRP A 11 -6.03 -8.78 -10.70
N ILE A 12 -7.32 -9.07 -10.83
CA ILE A 12 -8.35 -8.72 -9.83
C ILE A 12 -8.04 -9.42 -8.51
N LEU A 13 -7.68 -10.70 -8.52
CA LEU A 13 -7.36 -11.47 -7.32
C LEU A 13 -6.11 -10.91 -6.62
N SER A 14 -5.05 -10.62 -7.38
CA SER A 14 -3.83 -10.03 -6.84
C SER A 14 -4.07 -8.66 -6.21
N LYS A 15 -4.83 -7.78 -6.89
CA LYS A 15 -5.16 -6.44 -6.36
C LYS A 15 -6.17 -6.50 -5.22
N GLY A 16 -7.10 -7.45 -5.27
CA GLY A 16 -8.09 -7.71 -4.23
C GLY A 16 -7.46 -8.19 -2.93
N ILE A 17 -6.46 -9.08 -2.99
CA ILE A 17 -5.72 -9.53 -1.80
C ILE A 17 -4.98 -8.35 -1.15
N VAL A 18 -4.29 -7.53 -1.94
CA VAL A 18 -3.57 -6.36 -1.40
C VAL A 18 -4.54 -5.38 -0.74
N LEU A 19 -5.68 -5.09 -1.38
CA LEU A 19 -6.73 -4.24 -0.81
C LEU A 19 -7.34 -4.85 0.45
N ALA A 20 -7.55 -6.16 0.50
CA ALA A 20 -8.08 -6.86 1.68
C ALA A 20 -7.10 -6.80 2.87
N VAL A 21 -5.80 -6.94 2.63
CA VAL A 21 -4.77 -6.80 3.67
C VAL A 21 -4.71 -5.37 4.20
N ILE A 22 -4.74 -4.36 3.30
CA ILE A 22 -4.78 -2.95 3.70
C ILE A 22 -6.06 -2.65 4.50
N ALA A 23 -7.20 -3.18 4.07
CA ALA A 23 -8.47 -3.04 4.76
C ALA A 23 -8.44 -3.67 6.16
N ALA A 24 -7.91 -4.88 6.29
CA ALA A 24 -7.76 -5.57 7.57
C ALA A 24 -6.84 -4.79 8.53
N LEU A 25 -5.73 -4.26 8.03
CA LEU A 25 -4.83 -3.37 8.78
C LEU A 25 -5.54 -2.10 9.24
N ALA A 26 -6.29 -1.43 8.36
CA ALA A 26 -7.02 -0.22 8.71
C ALA A 26 -8.07 -0.47 9.80
N VAL A 27 -8.79 -1.59 9.72
CA VAL A 27 -9.78 -1.99 10.74
C VAL A 27 -9.10 -2.34 12.05
N ALA A 28 -7.98 -3.06 12.04
CA ALA A 28 -7.22 -3.40 13.24
C ALA A 28 -6.66 -2.16 13.94
N VAL A 29 -6.10 -1.22 13.19
CA VAL A 29 -5.58 0.05 13.73
C VAL A 29 -6.70 0.89 14.33
N LEU A 30 -7.86 0.97 13.66
CA LEU A 30 -8.99 1.74 14.17
C LEU A 30 -9.64 1.09 15.39
N ALA A 31 -9.75 -0.24 15.42
CA ALA A 31 -10.23 -0.99 16.58
C ALA A 31 -9.28 -0.80 17.78
N PHE A 32 -7.97 -0.87 17.54
CA PHE A 32 -6.97 -0.60 18.57
C PHE A 32 -7.05 0.84 19.09
N TRP A 33 -7.26 1.82 18.21
CA TRP A 33 -7.43 3.22 18.61
C TRP A 33 -8.66 3.41 19.52
N ILE A 34 -9.82 2.86 19.12
CA ILE A 34 -11.05 2.94 19.94
C ILE A 34 -10.83 2.23 21.29
N PHE A 35 -10.20 1.04 21.27
CA PHE A 35 -9.86 0.31 22.48
C PHE A 35 -8.99 1.14 23.42
N VAL A 36 -7.89 1.73 22.94
CA VAL A 36 -7.00 2.57 23.75
C VAL A 36 -7.73 3.81 24.29
N GLN A 37 -8.54 4.47 23.47
CA GLN A 37 -9.29 5.66 23.88
C GLN A 37 -10.30 5.33 24.99
N LYS A 38 -11.02 4.21 24.84
CA LYS A 38 -12.04 3.78 25.80
C LYS A 38 -11.40 3.24 27.08
N SER A 39 -10.39 2.37 26.96
CA SER A 39 -9.63 1.82 28.10
C SER A 39 -9.05 2.93 28.97
N ARG A 40 -8.46 3.96 28.37
CA ARG A 40 -7.90 5.08 29.13
C ARG A 40 -8.94 5.87 29.94
N SER A 41 -10.18 5.95 29.45
CA SER A 41 -11.28 6.63 30.17
C SER A 41 -11.96 5.74 31.21
N SER A 42 -12.11 4.44 30.94
CA SER A 42 -12.82 3.50 31.81
C SER A 42 -11.94 2.88 32.89
N GLU A 43 -10.63 2.75 32.65
CA GLU A 43 -9.69 2.21 33.65
C GLU A 43 -9.60 3.11 34.88
N GLY A 44 -9.66 4.43 34.72
CA GLY A 44 -9.64 5.36 35.86
C GLY A 44 -10.80 5.13 36.82
N SER A 45 -12.03 5.09 36.29
CA SER A 45 -13.23 4.83 37.09
C SER A 45 -13.27 3.40 37.65
N ARG A 46 -12.85 2.41 36.86
CA ARG A 46 -12.82 1.01 37.28
C ARG A 46 -11.82 0.75 38.40
N VAL A 47 -10.62 1.34 38.31
CA VAL A 47 -9.59 1.19 39.36
C VAL A 47 -10.06 1.84 40.66
N SER A 48 -10.70 3.02 40.60
CA SER A 48 -11.28 3.63 41.80
C SER A 48 -12.44 2.83 42.40
N GLU A 49 -13.30 2.26 41.56
CA GLU A 49 -14.44 1.46 42.02
C GLU A 49 -14.00 0.10 42.58
N LEU A 50 -13.01 -0.55 41.96
CA LEU A 50 -12.38 -1.75 42.50
C LEU A 50 -11.68 -1.48 43.84
N ALA A 51 -11.00 -0.34 43.98
CA ALA A 51 -10.37 0.05 45.23
C ALA A 51 -11.41 0.26 46.35
N ASP A 52 -12.51 0.96 46.08
CA ASP A 52 -13.61 1.15 47.05
C ASP A 52 -14.29 -0.18 47.41
N LEU A 53 -14.53 -1.06 46.44
CA LEU A 53 -15.11 -2.39 46.69
C LEU A 53 -14.17 -3.30 47.49
N GLN A 54 -12.86 -3.26 47.22
CA GLN A 54 -11.87 -4.00 48.00
C GLN A 54 -11.74 -3.46 49.42
N GLU A 55 -11.78 -2.14 49.62
CA GLU A 55 -11.79 -1.52 50.95
C GLU A 55 -13.04 -1.91 51.74
N ARG A 56 -14.22 -1.92 51.12
CA ARG A 56 -15.45 -2.38 51.78
C ARG A 56 -15.40 -3.87 52.10
N ALA A 57 -14.85 -4.69 51.19
CA ALA A 57 -14.71 -6.12 51.43
C ALA A 57 -13.80 -6.41 52.63
N THR A 58 -12.68 -5.70 52.78
CA THR A 58 -11.78 -5.89 53.94
C THR A 58 -12.45 -5.51 55.25
N VAL A 59 -13.26 -4.44 55.28
CA VAL A 59 -14.05 -4.05 56.46
C VAL A 59 -15.08 -5.14 56.81
N VAL A 60 -15.86 -5.61 55.85
CA VAL A 60 -16.87 -6.66 56.07
C VAL A 60 -16.21 -7.97 56.53
N TYR A 61 -15.05 -8.32 55.98
CA TYR A 61 -14.29 -9.50 56.42
C TYR A 61 -13.79 -9.37 57.86
N ALA A 62 -13.30 -8.20 58.26
CA ALA A 62 -12.91 -7.93 59.65
C ALA A 62 -14.10 -7.99 60.62
N GLU A 63 -15.27 -7.47 60.24
CA GLU A 63 -16.50 -7.55 61.02
C GLU A 63 -17.01 -9.00 61.14
N LEU A 64 -16.88 -9.80 60.08
CA LEU A 64 -17.22 -11.21 60.10
C LEU A 64 -16.30 -12.01 61.02
N GLU A 65 -15.00 -11.72 61.00
CA GLU A 65 -14.01 -12.36 61.87
C GLU A 65 -14.26 -12.01 63.35
N THR A 66 -14.50 -10.74 63.68
CA THR A 66 -14.83 -10.31 65.04
C THR A 66 -16.14 -10.94 65.55
N ALA A 67 -17.18 -10.99 64.71
CA ALA A 67 -18.43 -11.68 65.04
C ALA A 67 -18.22 -13.19 65.24
N HIS A 68 -17.33 -13.82 64.46
CA HIS A 68 -16.98 -15.23 64.62
C HIS A 68 -16.29 -15.51 65.95
N THR A 69 -15.28 -14.73 66.30
CA THR A 69 -14.56 -14.83 67.59
C THR A 69 -15.52 -14.65 68.76
N ARG A 70 -16.41 -13.64 68.71
CA ARG A 70 -17.39 -13.40 69.77
C ARG A 70 -18.41 -14.55 69.94
N LEU A 71 -18.80 -15.19 68.84
CA LEU A 71 -19.68 -16.36 68.89
C LEU A 71 -19.01 -17.57 69.57
N ILE A 72 -17.68 -17.72 69.42
CA ILE A 72 -16.91 -18.76 70.11
C ILE A 72 -16.88 -18.48 71.60
N GLU A 73 -16.52 -17.25 72.00
CA GLU A 73 -16.50 -16.82 73.41
C GLU A 73 -17.85 -17.02 74.11
N LEU A 74 -18.95 -16.56 73.47
CA LEU A 74 -20.30 -16.76 74.01
C LEU A 74 -20.68 -18.24 74.12
N GLY A 75 -20.22 -19.07 73.18
CA GLY A 75 -20.39 -20.52 73.26
C GLY A 75 -19.77 -21.11 74.53
N GLU A 76 -18.55 -20.69 74.84
CA GLU A 76 -17.84 -21.09 76.07
C GLU A 76 -18.54 -20.56 77.34
N GLU A 77 -18.97 -19.29 77.35
CA GLU A 77 -19.69 -18.69 78.49
C GLU A 77 -21.03 -19.38 78.77
N ILE A 78 -21.78 -19.74 77.72
CA ILE A 78 -23.03 -20.49 77.84
C ILE A 78 -22.76 -21.89 78.41
N GLU A 79 -21.70 -22.56 77.98
CA GLU A 79 -21.33 -23.88 78.49
C GLU A 79 -20.90 -23.82 79.96
N GLN A 80 -20.10 -22.82 80.35
CA GLN A 80 -19.73 -22.59 81.75
C GLN A 80 -20.96 -22.29 82.62
N THR A 81 -21.87 -21.44 82.14
CA THR A 81 -23.11 -21.11 82.85
C THR A 81 -24.01 -22.34 83.00
N ARG A 82 -24.09 -23.19 81.97
CA ARG A 82 -24.80 -24.47 82.02
C ARG A 82 -24.22 -25.39 83.09
N LYS A 83 -22.89 -25.54 83.14
CA LYS A 83 -22.21 -26.35 84.18
C LYS A 83 -22.52 -25.84 85.59
N ARG A 84 -22.57 -24.52 85.79
CA ARG A 84 -22.96 -23.93 87.09
C ARG A 84 -24.42 -24.20 87.45
N ILE A 85 -25.34 -24.13 86.48
CA ILE A 85 -26.75 -24.49 86.70
C ILE A 85 -26.90 -25.98 87.04
N GLU A 86 -26.15 -26.86 86.38
CA GLU A 86 -26.15 -28.30 86.66
C GLU A 86 -25.61 -28.59 88.09
N ALA A 87 -24.54 -27.92 88.51
CA ALA A 87 -24.03 -28.01 89.88
C ALA A 87 -25.05 -27.50 90.91
N ALA A 88 -25.71 -26.37 90.67
CA ALA A 88 -26.76 -25.83 91.54
C ALA A 88 -27.96 -26.80 91.63
N ASN A 89 -28.33 -27.47 90.53
CA ASN A 89 -29.38 -28.48 90.54
C ASN A 89 -29.00 -29.71 91.39
N GLN A 90 -27.76 -30.19 91.32
CA GLN A 90 -27.28 -31.29 92.17
C GLN A 90 -27.36 -30.92 93.66
N VAL A 91 -27.02 -29.67 94.00
CA VAL A 91 -27.15 -29.16 95.38
C VAL A 91 -28.61 -29.10 95.81
N ILE A 92 -29.51 -28.59 94.97
CA ILE A 92 -30.95 -28.56 95.24
C ILE A 92 -31.48 -29.99 95.44
N GLU A 93 -31.15 -30.93 94.55
CA GLU A 93 -31.61 -32.33 94.61
C GLU A 93 -31.08 -33.05 95.86
N TYR A 94 -29.82 -32.80 96.24
CA TYR A 94 -29.23 -33.32 97.48
C TYR A 94 -29.97 -32.82 98.72
N PHE A 95 -30.23 -31.52 98.82
CA PHE A 95 -30.94 -30.95 99.98
C PHE A 95 -32.43 -31.31 100.00
N ASP A 96 -33.10 -31.36 98.85
CA ASP A 96 -34.50 -31.76 98.73
C ASP A 96 -34.67 -33.25 99.07
N GLY A 97 -33.74 -34.11 98.64
CA GLY A 97 -33.69 -35.53 99.01
C GLY A 97 -33.37 -35.79 100.48
N ILE A 98 -32.55 -34.94 101.11
CA ILE A 98 -32.31 -34.98 102.57
C ILE A 98 -33.56 -34.58 103.34
N LEU A 99 -34.26 -33.53 102.91
CA LEU A 99 -35.47 -33.04 103.56
C LEU A 99 -36.67 -34.00 103.38
N ASN A 100 -36.74 -34.75 102.29
CA ASN A 100 -37.83 -35.72 102.05
C ASN A 100 -37.65 -37.09 102.73
N ARG A 101 -36.46 -37.43 103.26
CA ARG A 101 -36.24 -38.73 103.93
C ARG A 101 -36.75 -38.72 105.37
N ILE A 102 -37.92 -39.33 105.56
CA ILE A 102 -38.70 -39.38 106.82
C ILE A 102 -37.87 -39.81 108.04
N GLU A 103 -36.94 -40.77 107.91
CA GLU A 103 -36.09 -41.23 109.03
C GLU A 103 -35.13 -40.18 109.60
N ARG A 104 -34.68 -39.22 108.77
CA ARG A 104 -33.79 -38.13 109.20
C ARG A 104 -34.57 -36.88 109.63
N PHE A 105 -35.80 -36.74 109.14
CA PHE A 105 -36.70 -35.65 109.50
C PHE A 105 -37.02 -35.62 111.00
N ILE A 106 -37.04 -36.78 111.66
CA ILE A 106 -37.37 -36.92 113.10
C ILE A 106 -36.13 -36.73 114.00
N THR A 107 -34.91 -36.86 113.48
CA THR A 107 -33.65 -36.88 114.26
C THR A 107 -32.78 -35.62 114.15
N MET A 108 -33.08 -34.69 113.23
CA MET A 108 -32.32 -33.43 113.08
C MET A 108 -32.70 -32.37 114.13
N SER A 109 -31.69 -31.65 114.62
CA SER A 109 -31.87 -30.50 115.52
C SER A 109 -32.54 -29.31 114.80
N SER A 110 -33.20 -28.41 115.53
CA SER A 110 -33.90 -27.24 114.96
C SER A 110 -32.97 -26.26 114.24
N GLU A 111 -31.69 -26.22 114.61
CA GLU A 111 -30.70 -25.32 114.00
C GLU A 111 -30.23 -25.82 112.62
N GLU A 112 -30.07 -27.14 112.45
CA GLU A 112 -29.65 -27.74 111.18
C GLU A 112 -30.74 -27.63 110.09
N ARG A 113 -32.02 -27.56 110.49
CA ARG A 113 -33.14 -27.32 109.57
C ARG A 113 -33.12 -25.91 109.00
N ALA A 114 -32.97 -24.90 109.86
CA ALA A 114 -32.90 -23.51 109.40
C ALA A 114 -31.69 -23.27 108.47
N GLN A 115 -30.57 -23.95 108.72
CA GLN A 115 -29.37 -23.84 107.89
C GLN A 115 -29.53 -24.53 106.53
N SER A 116 -30.19 -25.69 106.47
CA SER A 116 -30.45 -26.41 105.20
C SER A 116 -31.51 -25.71 104.35
N GLU A 117 -32.56 -25.16 104.95
CA GLU A 117 -33.56 -24.35 104.23
C GLU A 117 -32.97 -23.06 103.66
N ARG A 118 -32.10 -22.36 104.40
CA ARG A 118 -31.38 -21.17 103.89
C ARG A 118 -30.51 -21.52 102.69
N ARG A 119 -29.72 -22.59 102.76
CA ARG A 119 -28.90 -23.05 101.63
C ARG A 119 -29.72 -23.47 100.41
N LEU A 120 -30.90 -24.06 100.64
CA LEU A 120 -31.83 -24.39 99.56
C LEU A 120 -32.40 -23.11 98.89
N GLN A 121 -32.75 -22.10 99.67
CA GLN A 121 -33.23 -20.81 99.14
C GLN A 121 -32.13 -20.06 98.39
N GLU A 122 -30.91 -20.04 98.92
CA GLU A 122 -29.73 -19.47 98.25
C GLU A 122 -29.45 -20.18 96.91
N ALA A 123 -29.44 -21.52 96.90
CA ALA A 123 -29.24 -22.30 95.67
C ALA A 123 -30.38 -22.10 94.65
N LYS A 124 -31.64 -21.96 95.10
CA LYS A 124 -32.78 -21.65 94.22
C LYS A 124 -32.68 -20.23 93.64
N ALA A 125 -32.26 -19.24 94.43
CA ALA A 125 -32.04 -17.87 93.97
C ALA A 125 -30.87 -17.77 92.99
N GLU A 126 -29.75 -18.46 93.27
CA GLU A 126 -28.59 -18.54 92.37
C GLU A 126 -28.94 -19.24 91.05
N ARG A 127 -29.73 -20.32 91.08
CA ARG A 127 -30.23 -20.94 89.86
C ARG A 127 -31.09 -19.99 89.03
N ALA A 128 -31.96 -19.21 89.67
CA ALA A 128 -32.83 -18.27 88.97
C ALA A 128 -32.02 -17.16 88.29
N SER A 129 -31.00 -16.61 88.95
CA SER A 129 -30.12 -15.59 88.36
C SER A 129 -29.25 -16.15 87.22
N LEU A 130 -28.72 -17.36 87.38
CA LEU A 130 -27.95 -18.05 86.32
C LEU A 130 -28.84 -18.42 85.13
N ALA A 131 -30.11 -18.75 85.34
CA ALA A 131 -31.06 -19.04 84.28
C ALA A 131 -31.38 -17.78 83.45
N GLU A 132 -31.54 -16.61 84.09
CA GLU A 132 -31.73 -15.34 83.39
C GLU A 132 -30.45 -14.89 82.65
N ALA A 133 -29.27 -15.03 83.27
CA ALA A 133 -27.99 -14.76 82.60
C ALA A 133 -27.81 -15.65 81.36
N ARG A 134 -28.16 -16.94 81.44
CA ARG A 134 -28.13 -17.84 80.29
C ARG A 134 -29.09 -17.41 79.19
N LYS A 135 -30.32 -16.98 79.51
CA LYS A 135 -31.26 -16.47 78.50
C LYS A 135 -30.70 -15.23 77.79
N ALA A 136 -30.09 -14.31 78.53
CA ALA A 136 -29.45 -13.13 77.95
C ALA A 136 -28.31 -13.51 76.98
N LEU A 137 -27.42 -14.43 77.38
CA LEU A 137 -26.33 -14.92 76.52
C LEU A 137 -26.85 -15.65 75.26
N VAL A 138 -27.92 -16.44 75.38
CA VAL A 138 -28.53 -17.12 74.23
C VAL A 138 -29.15 -16.11 73.26
N ASN A 139 -29.77 -15.05 73.76
CA ASN A 139 -30.31 -13.98 72.92
C ASN A 139 -29.18 -13.20 72.20
N GLU A 140 -28.09 -12.87 72.91
CA GLU A 140 -26.90 -12.24 72.30
C GLU A 140 -26.30 -13.14 71.20
N GLN A 141 -26.24 -14.46 71.45
CA GLN A 141 -25.79 -15.44 70.46
C GLN A 141 -26.70 -15.49 69.22
N SER A 142 -28.02 -15.42 69.38
CA SER A 142 -28.93 -15.38 68.22
C SER A 142 -28.77 -14.11 67.40
N ASP A 143 -28.61 -12.96 68.06
CA ASP A 143 -28.44 -11.67 67.36
C ASP A 143 -27.13 -11.64 66.57
N LEU A 144 -26.04 -12.15 67.14
CA LEU A 144 -24.76 -12.26 66.45
C LEU A 144 -24.78 -13.26 65.29
N ARG A 145 -25.55 -14.35 65.39
CA ARG A 145 -25.74 -15.28 64.26
C ARG A 145 -26.47 -14.61 63.09
N VAL A 146 -27.50 -13.81 63.37
CA VAL A 146 -28.22 -13.04 62.36
C VAL A 146 -27.27 -12.04 61.69
N LYS A 147 -26.49 -11.29 62.47
CA LYS A 147 -25.47 -10.35 61.93
C LYS A 147 -24.40 -11.03 61.09
N ARG A 148 -23.93 -12.21 61.50
CA ARG A 148 -22.96 -12.98 60.71
C ARG A 148 -23.52 -13.39 59.35
N ILE A 149 -24.79 -13.80 59.30
CA ILE A 149 -25.44 -14.17 58.04
C ILE A 149 -25.49 -12.95 57.13
N SER A 150 -25.91 -11.77 57.63
CA SER A 150 -25.95 -10.55 56.81
C SER A 150 -24.57 -10.14 56.28
N PHE A 151 -23.53 -10.18 57.12
CA PHE A 151 -22.16 -9.88 56.67
C PHE A 151 -21.65 -10.89 55.63
N SER A 152 -22.01 -12.17 55.77
CA SER A 152 -21.62 -13.19 54.79
C SER A 152 -22.32 -13.03 53.43
N GLU A 153 -23.56 -12.55 53.42
CA GLU A 153 -24.29 -12.22 52.20
C GLU A 153 -23.70 -10.98 51.53
N GLU A 154 -23.37 -9.95 52.32
CA GLU A 154 -22.70 -8.74 51.84
C GLU A 154 -21.34 -9.07 51.22
N ALA A 155 -20.51 -9.86 51.89
CA ALA A 155 -19.21 -10.30 51.38
C ALA A 155 -19.33 -11.03 50.03
N LYS A 156 -20.26 -11.99 49.90
CA LYS A 156 -20.52 -12.68 48.63
C LYS A 156 -20.97 -11.74 47.52
N SER A 157 -21.80 -10.75 47.84
CA SER A 157 -22.25 -9.76 46.87
C SER A 157 -21.11 -8.87 46.38
N LEU A 158 -20.17 -8.52 47.27
CA LEU A 158 -18.98 -7.75 46.94
C LEU A 158 -18.03 -8.56 46.06
N GLU A 159 -17.78 -9.84 46.38
CA GLU A 159 -16.97 -10.73 45.55
C GLU A 159 -17.55 -10.92 44.14
N GLY A 160 -18.87 -11.07 44.03
CA GLY A 160 -19.54 -11.17 42.73
C GLY A 160 -19.30 -9.93 41.87
N ARG A 161 -19.40 -8.73 42.46
CA ARG A 161 -19.15 -7.46 41.75
C ARG A 161 -17.69 -7.29 41.35
N ILE A 162 -16.75 -7.67 42.22
CA ILE A 162 -15.31 -7.64 41.91
C ILE A 162 -15.02 -8.56 40.70
N GLY A 163 -15.58 -9.78 40.70
CA GLY A 163 -15.40 -10.72 39.58
C GLY A 163 -16.00 -10.23 38.26
N GLU A 164 -17.16 -9.57 38.28
CA GLU A 164 -17.77 -8.98 37.09
C GLU A 164 -16.92 -7.84 36.49
N LEU A 165 -16.39 -6.95 37.34
CA LEU A 165 -15.54 -5.83 36.92
C LEU A 165 -14.18 -6.29 36.38
N GLU A 166 -13.63 -7.39 36.89
CA GLU A 166 -12.43 -8.02 36.35
C GLU A 166 -12.69 -8.69 35.00
N GLY A 167 -13.84 -9.35 34.82
CA GLY A 167 -14.22 -10.08 33.61
C GLY A 167 -14.49 -9.21 32.37
N GLN A 168 -14.90 -7.95 32.54
CA GLN A 168 -15.18 -7.01 31.44
C GLN A 168 -13.92 -6.55 30.66
N ALA A 169 -12.72 -6.95 31.06
CA ALA A 169 -11.45 -6.56 30.43
C ALA A 169 -11.24 -7.07 28.98
N SER A 170 -12.06 -8.01 28.49
CA SER A 170 -11.79 -8.76 27.24
C SER A 170 -12.56 -8.29 25.98
N GLY A 171 -13.21 -7.12 26.02
CA GLY A 171 -14.10 -6.62 24.95
C GLY A 171 -13.47 -6.24 23.60
N PHE A 172 -12.21 -6.60 23.29
CA PHE A 172 -11.55 -6.21 22.03
C PHE A 172 -12.33 -6.65 20.78
N LEU A 173 -13.00 -7.81 20.83
CA LEU A 173 -13.83 -8.31 19.72
C LEU A 173 -15.05 -7.41 19.43
N GLU A 174 -15.64 -6.80 20.46
CA GLU A 174 -16.76 -5.85 20.28
C GLU A 174 -16.29 -4.58 19.58
N HIS A 175 -15.10 -4.09 19.94
CA HIS A 175 -14.47 -2.93 19.31
C HIS A 175 -14.08 -3.21 17.85
N MET A 176 -13.69 -4.44 17.52
CA MET A 176 -13.45 -4.88 16.15
C MET A 176 -14.73 -4.83 15.30
N GLU A 177 -15.86 -5.27 15.84
CA GLU A 177 -17.14 -5.23 15.14
C GLU A 177 -17.60 -3.78 14.89
N GLU A 178 -17.44 -2.90 15.87
CA GLU A 178 -17.74 -1.47 15.73
C GLU A 178 -16.85 -0.80 14.67
N ALA A 179 -15.55 -1.06 14.69
CA ALA A 179 -14.62 -0.56 13.68
C ALA A 179 -14.98 -1.06 12.27
N TRP A 180 -15.35 -2.34 12.13
CA TRP A 180 -15.78 -2.92 10.86
C TRP A 180 -17.06 -2.27 10.33
N LYS A 181 -18.09 -2.10 11.16
CA LYS A 181 -19.35 -1.44 10.75
C LYS A 181 -19.10 -0.02 10.23
N ARG A 182 -18.20 0.72 10.88
CA ARG A 182 -17.85 2.09 10.48
C ARG A 182 -17.03 2.14 9.18
N LEU A 183 -16.08 1.23 8.99
CA LEU A 183 -15.17 1.22 7.83
C LEU A 183 -15.74 0.52 6.59
N LYS A 184 -16.66 -0.44 6.76
CA LYS A 184 -17.28 -1.21 5.67
C LYS A 184 -17.73 -0.36 4.45
N PRO A 185 -18.50 0.74 4.60
CA PRO A 185 -18.92 1.52 3.43
C PRO A 185 -17.74 2.17 2.70
N TYR A 186 -16.74 2.65 3.43
CA TYR A 186 -15.54 3.26 2.85
C TYR A 186 -14.64 2.24 2.14
N LEU A 187 -14.50 1.03 2.71
CA LEU A 187 -13.75 -0.05 2.09
C LEU A 187 -14.40 -0.53 0.79
N LEU A 188 -15.73 -0.66 0.76
CA LEU A 188 -16.48 -0.98 -0.45
C LEU A 188 -16.35 0.12 -1.51
N ALA A 189 -16.46 1.39 -1.10
CA ALA A 189 -16.26 2.53 -1.99
C ALA A 189 -14.82 2.56 -2.55
N ALA A 190 -13.82 2.34 -1.71
CA ALA A 190 -12.41 2.30 -2.12
C ALA A 190 -12.13 1.15 -3.09
N LEU A 191 -12.69 -0.04 -2.86
CA LEU A 191 -12.59 -1.17 -3.78
C LEU A 191 -13.26 -0.87 -5.12
N ALA A 192 -14.46 -0.28 -5.09
CA ALA A 192 -15.17 0.13 -6.30
C ALA A 192 -14.37 1.16 -7.10
N ILE A 193 -13.82 2.18 -6.43
CA ILE A 193 -12.95 3.19 -7.05
C ILE A 193 -11.68 2.53 -7.62
N ALA A 194 -11.02 1.63 -6.90
CA ALA A 194 -9.79 0.99 -7.37
C ALA A 194 -10.00 0.19 -8.68
N ILE A 195 -11.19 -0.40 -8.87
CA ILE A 195 -11.55 -1.16 -10.08
C ILE A 195 -12.06 -0.23 -11.19
N LEU A 196 -12.96 0.69 -10.85
CA LEU A 196 -13.65 1.54 -11.82
C LEU A 196 -12.79 2.72 -12.29
N ALA A 197 -11.96 3.31 -11.43
CA ALA A 197 -11.11 4.45 -11.77
C ALA A 197 -10.21 4.22 -12.99
N PRO A 198 -9.45 3.10 -13.12
CA PRO A 198 -8.62 2.90 -14.31
C PRO A 198 -9.45 2.73 -15.59
N ILE A 199 -10.64 2.14 -15.49
CA ILE A 199 -11.55 1.96 -16.63
C ILE A 199 -12.14 3.31 -17.04
N ALA A 200 -12.66 4.07 -16.06
CA ALA A 200 -13.20 5.40 -16.25
C ALA A 200 -12.14 6.35 -16.82
N TRP A 201 -10.90 6.28 -16.33
CA TRP A 201 -9.79 7.06 -16.86
C TRP A 201 -9.47 6.71 -18.32
N LYS A 202 -9.43 5.41 -18.68
CA LYS A 202 -9.22 5.00 -20.08
C LYS A 202 -10.37 5.47 -20.99
N LEU A 203 -11.61 5.39 -20.52
CA LEU A 203 -12.78 5.90 -21.25
C LEU A 203 -12.68 7.41 -21.44
N PHE A 204 -12.40 8.16 -20.37
CA PHE A 204 -12.21 9.59 -20.40
C PHE A 204 -11.06 9.99 -21.35
N ALA A 205 -9.91 9.32 -21.24
CA ALA A 205 -8.74 9.57 -22.08
C ALA A 205 -9.06 9.33 -23.57
N PHE A 206 -9.81 8.28 -23.89
CA PHE A 206 -10.11 7.91 -25.27
C PHE A 206 -11.24 8.73 -25.90
N TYR A 207 -12.32 9.02 -25.17
CA TYR A 207 -13.51 9.67 -25.70
C TYR A 207 -13.53 11.18 -25.51
N VAL A 208 -12.83 11.71 -24.50
CA VAL A 208 -12.84 13.15 -24.19
C VAL A 208 -11.47 13.75 -24.47
N TRP A 209 -10.43 13.25 -23.81
CA TRP A 209 -9.12 13.89 -23.81
C TRP A 209 -8.42 13.82 -25.18
N ALA A 210 -8.35 12.62 -25.77
CA ALA A 210 -7.67 12.42 -27.06
C ALA A 210 -8.34 13.18 -28.23
N PRO A 211 -9.68 13.16 -28.40
CA PRO A 211 -10.34 13.95 -29.44
C PRO A 211 -10.13 15.44 -29.27
N MET A 212 -10.30 15.97 -28.05
CA MET A 212 -10.16 17.40 -27.75
C MET A 212 -8.78 17.94 -28.17
N LEU A 213 -7.73 17.14 -27.98
CA LEU A 213 -6.36 17.56 -28.27
C LEU A 213 -5.95 17.32 -29.73
N SER A 214 -6.59 16.36 -30.41
CA SER A 214 -6.39 16.09 -31.84
C SER A 214 -6.98 17.17 -32.77
N LEU A 215 -7.74 18.13 -32.23
CA LEU A 215 -8.26 19.28 -32.97
C LEU A 215 -7.19 20.30 -33.38
N SER A 216 -5.99 20.19 -32.82
CA SER A 216 -4.88 21.07 -33.20
C SER A 216 -4.37 20.75 -34.62
N GLY A 217 -4.03 21.78 -35.38
CA GLY A 217 -3.48 21.65 -36.74
C GLY A 217 -2.15 20.87 -36.76
N PRO A 218 -1.76 20.29 -37.91
CA PRO A 218 -0.51 19.52 -38.00
C PRO A 218 0.73 20.42 -37.82
N ILE A 219 1.75 19.89 -37.14
CA ILE A 219 3.09 20.49 -37.08
C ILE A 219 3.75 20.33 -38.45
N ARG A 220 3.87 21.44 -39.19
CA ARG A 220 4.81 21.58 -40.31
C ARG A 220 6.05 22.30 -39.81
N LEU A 221 7.24 21.81 -40.16
CA LEU A 221 8.49 22.47 -39.79
C LEU A 221 8.90 23.45 -40.88
N VAL A 222 8.78 23.07 -42.14
CA VAL A 222 9.06 23.89 -43.32
C VAL A 222 7.76 23.97 -44.14
N GLU A 223 7.51 25.12 -44.79
CA GLU A 223 6.33 25.29 -45.67
C GLU A 223 6.65 24.97 -47.14
N GLU A 224 7.91 25.12 -47.54
CA GLU A 224 8.40 24.83 -48.88
C GLU A 224 8.56 23.33 -49.12
N ALA A 225 8.16 22.87 -50.31
CA ALA A 225 8.32 21.48 -50.72
C ALA A 225 9.81 21.14 -50.88
N LEU A 226 10.23 20.05 -50.23
CA LEU A 226 11.62 19.63 -50.24
C LEU A 226 11.88 18.53 -51.28
N PRO A 227 13.11 18.42 -51.81
CA PRO A 227 13.49 17.29 -52.66
C PRO A 227 13.29 15.95 -51.94
N VAL A 228 12.74 14.98 -52.66
CA VAL A 228 12.39 13.66 -52.14
C VAL A 228 13.64 12.86 -51.79
N SER A 229 13.70 12.34 -50.56
CA SER A 229 14.77 11.43 -50.12
C SER A 229 14.54 10.02 -50.68
N SER A 230 15.63 9.30 -51.00
CA SER A 230 15.57 7.92 -51.48
C SER A 230 16.03 6.93 -50.42
N LEU A 231 15.41 5.74 -50.39
CA LEU A 231 15.81 4.63 -49.52
C LEU A 231 16.56 3.60 -50.37
N GLY A 232 17.75 3.19 -49.91
CA GLY A 232 18.43 2.00 -50.41
C GLY A 232 17.75 0.72 -49.94
N GLU A 233 18.24 -0.44 -50.38
CA GLU A 233 17.71 -1.72 -49.89
C GLU A 233 17.91 -1.86 -48.37
N ALA A 234 16.85 -2.22 -47.66
CA ALA A 234 16.90 -2.57 -46.25
C ALA A 234 17.34 -4.02 -46.10
N GLY A 235 18.22 -4.30 -45.14
CA GLY A 235 18.62 -5.67 -44.84
C GLY A 235 19.48 -5.78 -43.59
N VAL A 236 19.97 -6.98 -43.31
CA VAL A 236 20.80 -7.25 -42.11
C VAL A 236 22.13 -6.49 -42.17
N SER A 237 22.64 -6.21 -43.37
CA SER A 237 23.84 -5.39 -43.55
C SER A 237 23.69 -4.45 -44.73
N ALA A 238 24.29 -3.27 -44.60
CA ALA A 238 24.36 -2.26 -45.65
C ALA A 238 25.83 -1.96 -45.96
N ARG A 239 26.17 -1.90 -47.25
CA ARG A 239 27.50 -1.51 -47.71
C ARG A 239 27.49 -0.02 -48.04
N VAL A 240 28.36 0.72 -47.39
CA VAL A 240 28.58 2.14 -47.63
C VAL A 240 29.89 2.30 -48.38
N THR A 241 29.85 2.92 -49.55
CA THR A 241 31.04 3.34 -50.29
C THR A 241 31.37 4.77 -49.93
N LEU A 242 32.64 5.00 -49.61
CA LEU A 242 33.21 6.31 -49.30
C LEU A 242 34.17 6.71 -50.40
N ASP A 243 33.84 7.82 -51.06
CA ASP A 243 34.68 8.44 -52.08
C ASP A 243 35.60 9.50 -51.46
N GLU A 244 36.48 10.08 -52.28
CA GLU A 244 37.39 11.13 -51.80
C GLU A 244 36.61 12.32 -51.22
N GLY A 245 36.89 12.66 -49.95
CA GLY A 245 36.22 13.74 -49.23
C GLY A 245 35.04 13.28 -48.38
N ASP A 246 34.51 12.07 -48.61
CA ASP A 246 33.42 11.53 -47.80
C ASP A 246 33.89 11.13 -46.40
N ARG A 247 33.00 11.31 -45.44
CA ARG A 247 33.23 10.92 -44.04
C ARG A 247 32.02 10.17 -43.52
N LEU A 248 32.25 9.00 -42.95
CA LEU A 248 31.24 8.22 -42.25
C LEU A 248 31.47 8.34 -40.75
N TRP A 249 30.43 8.72 -40.03
CA TRP A 249 30.33 8.53 -38.58
C TRP A 249 29.39 7.37 -38.32
N VAL A 250 29.86 6.29 -37.72
CA VAL A 250 29.04 5.11 -37.41
C VAL A 250 29.19 4.72 -35.94
N LYS A 251 28.10 4.25 -35.33
CA LYS A 251 28.15 3.67 -33.98
C LYS A 251 29.00 2.40 -34.00
N GLU A 252 29.88 2.22 -33.01
CA GLU A 252 30.74 1.03 -32.94
C GLU A 252 29.95 -0.29 -32.96
N SER A 253 28.79 -0.32 -32.29
CA SER A 253 27.88 -1.47 -32.28
C SER A 253 27.27 -1.86 -33.64
N TYR A 254 27.45 -1.01 -34.67
CA TYR A 254 26.99 -1.23 -36.03
C TYR A 254 28.13 -1.40 -37.04
N LEU A 255 29.39 -1.16 -36.67
CA LEU A 255 30.52 -1.29 -37.58
C LEU A 255 30.95 -2.77 -37.67
N GLN A 256 30.66 -3.47 -38.76
CA GLN A 256 31.05 -4.88 -38.90
C GLN A 256 32.42 -5.05 -39.54
N ALA A 257 32.67 -4.35 -40.64
CA ALA A 257 33.93 -4.40 -41.38
C ALA A 257 34.21 -3.08 -42.08
N SER A 258 35.48 -2.75 -42.26
CA SER A 258 35.95 -1.57 -43.00
C SER A 258 37.27 -1.90 -43.68
N ASP A 259 37.50 -1.33 -44.86
CA ASP A 259 38.78 -1.47 -45.56
C ASP A 259 39.93 -0.86 -44.73
N GLU A 260 41.11 -1.49 -44.80
CA GLU A 260 42.31 -1.04 -44.08
C GLU A 260 42.83 0.32 -44.57
N SER A 261 42.49 0.71 -45.79
CA SER A 261 42.86 1.99 -46.39
C SER A 261 42.17 3.20 -45.73
N LEU A 262 41.10 2.97 -44.97
CA LEU A 262 40.31 4.03 -44.34
C LEU A 262 40.99 4.56 -43.08
N LYS A 263 41.05 5.89 -42.95
CA LYS A 263 41.54 6.53 -41.74
C LYS A 263 40.48 6.44 -40.66
N ARG A 264 40.77 5.69 -39.59
CA ARG A 264 39.90 5.53 -38.43
C ARG A 264 40.23 6.52 -37.32
N LYS A 265 39.23 7.21 -36.80
CA LYS A 265 39.34 8.06 -35.61
C LYS A 265 38.12 7.89 -34.73
N THR A 266 38.30 7.87 -33.41
CA THR A 266 37.17 7.90 -32.47
C THR A 266 36.72 9.34 -32.25
N ARG A 267 35.41 9.56 -32.40
CA ARG A 267 34.75 10.84 -32.12
C ARG A 267 33.79 10.63 -30.95
N PHE A 268 34.17 11.13 -29.78
CA PHE A 268 33.41 10.95 -28.54
C PHE A 268 32.01 11.53 -28.58
N VAL A 269 31.82 12.67 -29.24
CA VAL A 269 30.52 13.32 -29.41
C VAL A 269 30.40 13.77 -30.86
N LEU A 270 29.28 13.41 -31.50
CA LEU A 270 29.01 13.82 -32.89
C LEU A 270 29.07 15.35 -33.04
N ASP A 271 28.35 16.10 -32.20
CA ASP A 271 28.39 17.55 -32.19
C ASP A 271 28.41 18.09 -30.74
N TRP A 272 29.48 18.81 -30.40
CA TRP A 272 29.69 19.42 -29.09
C TRP A 272 28.74 20.59 -28.81
N SER A 273 28.01 21.08 -29.81
CA SER A 273 26.92 22.05 -29.60
C SER A 273 25.70 21.43 -28.92
N ILE A 274 25.59 20.09 -28.95
CA ILE A 274 24.42 19.32 -28.47
C ILE A 274 24.79 18.05 -27.66
N PRO A 275 25.67 18.14 -26.65
CA PRO A 275 26.27 16.97 -26.00
C PRO A 275 25.25 16.09 -25.30
N ALA A 276 24.32 16.69 -24.54
CA ALA A 276 23.26 15.95 -23.84
C ALA A 276 22.32 15.21 -24.81
N THR A 277 22.10 15.76 -26.00
CA THR A 277 21.30 15.10 -27.03
C THR A 277 22.06 13.92 -27.61
N CYS A 278 23.32 14.12 -28.00
CA CYS A 278 24.15 13.06 -28.55
C CYS A 278 24.22 11.89 -27.56
N LEU A 279 24.38 12.18 -26.27
CA LEU A 279 24.34 11.17 -25.20
C LEU A 279 23.01 10.42 -25.18
N ALA A 280 21.88 11.14 -25.09
CA ALA A 280 20.54 10.51 -25.05
C ALA A 280 20.21 9.71 -26.33
N ALA A 281 20.81 10.06 -27.46
CA ALA A 281 20.66 9.42 -28.76
C ALA A 281 21.58 8.22 -28.99
N GLY A 282 22.56 8.01 -28.11
CA GLY A 282 23.67 7.09 -28.34
C GLY A 282 24.58 7.52 -29.50
N LEU A 283 24.57 8.79 -29.90
CA LEU A 283 25.49 9.40 -30.88
C LEU A 283 26.78 9.88 -30.19
N ILE A 284 27.28 9.03 -29.30
CA ILE A 284 28.55 9.16 -28.59
C ILE A 284 29.45 8.02 -29.02
N GLU A 285 30.76 8.19 -28.83
CA GLU A 285 31.75 7.15 -29.13
C GLU A 285 31.62 6.60 -30.57
N MET A 286 31.36 7.52 -31.50
CA MET A 286 31.23 7.18 -32.90
C MET A 286 32.60 6.95 -33.53
N ILE A 287 32.67 6.02 -34.47
CA ILE A 287 33.86 5.79 -35.27
C ILE A 287 33.73 6.64 -36.53
N GLU A 288 34.67 7.57 -36.70
CA GLU A 288 34.88 8.35 -37.92
C GLU A 288 35.78 7.56 -38.87
N LEU A 289 35.29 7.31 -40.08
CA LEU A 289 36.01 6.70 -41.18
C LEU A 289 36.04 7.70 -42.33
N ALA A 290 37.24 7.99 -42.83
CA ALA A 290 37.44 8.89 -43.96
C ALA A 290 38.29 8.21 -45.03
N ALA A 291 37.88 8.36 -46.29
CA ALA A 291 38.65 7.88 -47.42
C ALA A 291 39.98 8.67 -47.54
N PRO A 292 41.10 8.00 -47.86
CA PRO A 292 42.35 8.70 -48.17
C PRO A 292 42.19 9.49 -49.48
N LYS A 293 43.00 10.55 -49.66
CA LYS A 293 43.00 11.34 -50.89
C LYS A 293 43.29 10.45 -52.10
N GLY A 294 42.47 10.56 -53.16
CA GLY A 294 42.57 9.75 -54.38
C GLY A 294 42.17 8.27 -54.25
N GLY A 295 41.53 7.87 -53.15
CA GLY A 295 41.12 6.48 -52.92
C GLY A 295 39.66 6.34 -52.56
N THR A 296 39.10 5.17 -52.84
CA THR A 296 37.77 4.75 -52.38
C THR A 296 37.92 3.75 -51.23
N GLY A 297 36.94 3.68 -50.34
CA GLY A 297 36.88 2.62 -49.34
C GLY A 297 35.46 2.14 -49.08
N GLN A 298 35.33 0.89 -48.68
CA GLN A 298 34.07 0.25 -48.37
C GLN A 298 33.94 -0.01 -46.87
N VAL A 299 32.74 0.22 -46.36
CA VAL A 299 32.37 -0.06 -44.97
C VAL A 299 31.09 -0.89 -44.96
N THR A 300 31.11 -2.00 -44.22
CA THR A 300 29.91 -2.81 -43.99
C THR A 300 29.35 -2.49 -42.62
N VAL A 301 28.11 -2.00 -42.62
CA VAL A 301 27.36 -1.63 -41.41
C VAL A 301 26.31 -2.71 -41.16
N SER A 302 26.30 -3.28 -39.95
CA SER A 302 25.38 -4.33 -39.53
C SER A 302 25.21 -4.29 -38.01
N PRO A 303 23.99 -4.47 -37.47
CA PRO A 303 23.75 -4.46 -36.04
C PRO A 303 24.37 -5.70 -35.39
N GLN A 304 25.35 -5.52 -34.51
CA GLN A 304 26.07 -6.65 -33.89
C GLN A 304 25.33 -7.28 -32.71
N ARG A 305 24.53 -6.49 -31.98
CA ARG A 305 23.93 -6.91 -30.70
C ARG A 305 22.47 -7.34 -30.78
N LYS A 306 21.76 -6.97 -31.85
CA LYS A 306 20.32 -7.18 -32.01
C LYS A 306 20.03 -7.75 -33.40
N ALA A 307 19.79 -9.06 -33.46
CA ALA A 307 19.54 -9.78 -34.71
C ALA A 307 18.21 -9.42 -35.39
N GLU A 308 17.30 -8.79 -34.67
CA GLU A 308 16.00 -8.33 -35.20
C GLU A 308 16.09 -6.99 -35.94
N LEU A 309 17.22 -6.27 -35.79
CA LEU A 309 17.42 -5.00 -36.46
C LEU A 309 17.93 -5.21 -37.87
N GLU A 310 17.40 -4.40 -38.77
CA GLU A 310 17.89 -4.24 -40.13
C GLU A 310 18.29 -2.78 -40.33
N VAL A 311 19.18 -2.58 -41.29
CA VAL A 311 19.78 -1.29 -41.61
C VAL A 311 19.43 -0.91 -43.04
N ALA A 312 19.13 0.36 -43.25
CA ALA A 312 18.91 0.94 -44.57
C ALA A 312 19.66 2.27 -44.68
N ILE A 313 20.02 2.64 -45.91
CA ILE A 313 20.67 3.91 -46.21
C ILE A 313 19.62 4.84 -46.79
N VAL A 314 19.38 5.98 -46.14
CA VAL A 314 18.51 7.04 -46.64
C VAL A 314 19.38 8.14 -47.22
N ASN A 315 19.25 8.41 -48.51
CA ASN A 315 19.97 9.50 -49.16
C ASN A 315 19.11 10.77 -49.13
N VAL A 316 19.64 11.79 -48.47
CA VAL A 316 19.09 13.14 -48.47
C VAL A 316 19.81 13.93 -49.57
N PRO A 317 19.10 14.38 -50.62
CA PRO A 317 19.70 15.12 -51.73
C PRO A 317 20.13 16.53 -51.30
N ALA A 318 20.91 17.21 -52.15
CA ALA A 318 21.29 18.61 -51.94
C ALA A 318 20.05 19.51 -51.77
N GLY A 319 20.05 20.36 -50.74
CA GLY A 319 18.89 21.19 -50.34
C GLY A 319 17.77 20.42 -49.64
N GLY A 320 17.84 19.09 -49.59
CA GLY A 320 16.92 18.23 -48.85
C GLY A 320 17.08 18.37 -47.34
N GLN A 321 16.02 18.05 -46.61
CA GLN A 321 16.04 17.97 -45.16
C GLN A 321 15.27 16.74 -44.69
N LEU A 322 15.75 16.11 -43.63
CA LEU A 322 15.10 14.95 -43.04
C LEU A 322 15.09 15.07 -41.53
N VAL A 323 13.90 14.93 -40.94
CA VAL A 323 13.75 14.74 -39.50
C VAL A 323 13.95 13.28 -39.20
N ALA A 324 14.88 12.95 -38.30
CA ALA A 324 15.07 11.57 -37.86
C ALA A 324 15.14 11.48 -36.34
N ARG A 325 14.60 10.39 -35.80
CA ARG A 325 14.72 10.06 -34.38
C ARG A 325 16.16 9.64 -34.10
N PRO A 326 16.86 10.30 -33.16
CA PRO A 326 18.27 10.02 -32.94
C PRO A 326 18.59 8.58 -32.52
N SER A 327 17.65 7.89 -31.85
CA SER A 327 17.79 6.49 -31.46
C SER A 327 17.86 5.52 -32.64
N SER A 328 17.20 5.85 -33.76
CA SER A 328 17.12 5.03 -34.96
C SER A 328 18.28 5.28 -35.93
N ILE A 329 19.20 6.20 -35.62
CA ILE A 329 20.36 6.49 -36.46
C ILE A 329 21.49 5.55 -36.05
N ALA A 330 21.99 4.76 -36.98
CA ALA A 330 23.17 3.91 -36.84
C ALA A 330 24.45 4.62 -37.30
N GLY A 331 24.35 5.51 -38.30
CA GLY A 331 25.46 6.29 -38.82
C GLY A 331 25.03 7.42 -39.75
N ILE A 332 25.98 8.27 -40.12
CA ILE A 332 25.79 9.46 -40.95
C ILE A 332 26.98 9.55 -41.89
N VAL A 333 26.71 9.71 -43.19
CA VAL A 333 27.71 9.95 -44.24
C VAL A 333 27.59 11.39 -44.68
N SER A 334 28.66 12.15 -44.49
CA SER A 334 28.90 13.43 -45.13
C SER A 334 29.40 13.18 -46.55
N ARG A 335 28.75 13.82 -47.53
CA ARG A 335 29.15 13.78 -48.95
C ARG A 335 29.95 15.04 -49.30
N ASN A 336 30.89 14.90 -50.23
CA ASN A 336 31.63 16.03 -50.83
C ASN A 336 32.44 16.88 -49.82
N GLY A 337 32.77 16.33 -48.65
CA GLY A 337 33.53 17.03 -47.61
C GLY A 337 32.76 18.13 -46.86
N GLU A 338 31.47 18.32 -47.14
CA GLU A 338 30.65 19.30 -46.42
C GLU A 338 30.21 18.76 -45.06
N PRO A 339 30.34 19.54 -43.97
CA PRO A 339 29.87 19.10 -42.66
C PRO A 339 28.34 18.97 -42.66
N VAL A 340 27.84 17.82 -42.21
CA VAL A 340 26.39 17.61 -42.05
C VAL A 340 25.84 18.59 -41.02
N GLN A 341 24.91 19.44 -41.44
CA GLN A 341 24.30 20.43 -40.57
C GLN A 341 23.11 19.79 -39.83
N ILE A 342 23.20 19.76 -38.50
CA ILE A 342 22.15 19.23 -37.63
C ILE A 342 21.46 20.42 -36.96
N GLN A 343 20.25 20.75 -37.41
CA GLN A 343 19.44 21.79 -36.79
C GLN A 343 18.47 21.22 -35.75
N ARG A 344 18.26 21.98 -34.69
CA ARG A 344 17.26 21.69 -33.64
C ARG A 344 16.05 22.58 -33.84
N ARG A 345 14.87 21.99 -33.94
CA ARG A 345 13.60 22.74 -33.97
C ARG A 345 12.78 22.42 -32.73
N TRP A 346 12.47 23.46 -31.96
CA TRP A 346 11.66 23.35 -30.75
C TRP A 346 10.20 23.72 -31.04
N ARG A 347 9.26 22.95 -30.50
CA ARG A 347 7.82 23.18 -30.63
C ARG A 347 7.13 23.17 -29.25
N LEU A 348 7.66 23.96 -28.31
CA LEU A 348 7.17 24.04 -26.92
C LEU A 348 5.74 24.60 -26.79
N PHE A 349 5.29 25.43 -27.73
CA PHE A 349 3.97 26.06 -27.67
C PHE A 349 2.92 25.39 -28.57
N HIS A 350 3.24 24.22 -29.14
CA HIS A 350 2.31 23.50 -30.01
C HIS A 350 1.57 22.41 -29.23
N PRO A 351 0.21 22.39 -29.20
CA PRO A 351 -0.55 21.42 -28.40
C PRO A 351 -0.19 19.95 -28.70
N GLN A 352 0.02 19.60 -29.97
CA GLN A 352 0.42 18.24 -30.35
C GLN A 352 1.75 17.79 -29.76
N ALA A 353 2.72 18.70 -29.58
CA ALA A 353 4.01 18.36 -28.99
C ALA A 353 3.89 17.98 -27.50
N TRP A 354 2.89 18.52 -26.81
CA TRP A 354 2.57 18.15 -25.42
C TRP A 354 1.89 16.78 -25.30
N LEU A 355 1.25 16.29 -26.36
CA LEU A 355 0.62 14.96 -26.36
C LEU A 355 1.66 13.85 -26.43
N THR A 356 2.69 14.05 -27.24
CA THR A 356 3.77 13.09 -27.44
C THR A 356 4.97 13.33 -26.53
N PHE A 357 4.97 14.45 -25.80
CA PHE A 357 6.14 14.99 -25.11
C PHE A 357 7.36 15.16 -26.05
N GLN A 358 7.11 15.26 -27.36
CA GLN A 358 8.14 15.43 -28.38
C GLN A 358 8.29 16.92 -28.71
N PHE A 359 9.01 17.62 -27.85
CA PHE A 359 9.22 19.06 -28.00
C PHE A 359 10.33 19.44 -28.97
N ARG A 360 11.17 18.47 -29.36
CA ARG A 360 12.39 18.68 -30.14
C ARG A 360 12.44 17.78 -31.36
N TYR A 361 12.80 18.37 -32.49
CA TYR A 361 13.01 17.68 -33.76
C TYR A 361 14.43 17.93 -34.25
N PHE A 362 15.10 16.87 -34.67
CA PHE A 362 16.46 16.93 -35.23
C PHE A 362 16.36 16.86 -36.73
N VAL A 363 16.75 17.95 -37.37
CA VAL A 363 16.68 18.11 -38.82
C VAL A 363 18.09 17.98 -39.37
N PHE A 364 18.33 16.95 -40.17
CA PHE A 364 19.55 16.77 -40.95
C PHE A 364 19.38 17.52 -42.26
N GLN A 365 20.31 18.41 -42.57
CA GLN A 365 20.24 19.29 -43.74
C GLN A 365 21.46 19.09 -44.62
N GLY A 366 21.22 19.20 -45.92
CA GLY A 366 22.26 19.09 -46.95
C GLY A 366 22.42 17.68 -47.49
N GLU A 367 23.30 17.55 -48.48
CA GLU A 367 23.59 16.30 -49.16
C GLU A 367 24.28 15.34 -48.19
N CYS A 368 23.53 14.35 -47.70
CA CYS A 368 24.04 13.39 -46.73
C CYS A 368 23.31 12.05 -46.84
N SER A 369 23.98 10.96 -46.46
CA SER A 369 23.33 9.65 -46.35
C SER A 369 23.19 9.29 -44.87
N LEU A 370 21.96 9.10 -44.40
CA LEU A 370 21.69 8.62 -43.04
C LEU A 370 21.59 7.10 -43.07
N VAL A 371 22.40 6.43 -42.25
CA VAL A 371 22.27 5.00 -42.02
C VAL A 371 21.30 4.81 -40.85
N VAL A 372 20.11 4.31 -41.15
CA VAL A 372 19.03 4.14 -40.18
C VAL A 372 18.83 2.67 -39.85
N SER A 373 18.45 2.38 -38.62
CA SER A 373 18.07 1.04 -38.17
C SER A 373 16.62 0.97 -37.74
N GLY A 374 15.97 -0.14 -38.09
CA GLY A 374 14.58 -0.45 -37.74
C GLY A 374 14.41 -1.93 -37.46
N ILE A 375 13.39 -2.28 -36.69
CA ILE A 375 13.08 -3.68 -36.39
C ILE A 375 12.42 -4.32 -37.61
N ARG A 376 13.02 -5.40 -38.09
CA ARG A 376 12.56 -6.19 -39.26
C ARG A 376 12.43 -5.39 -40.55
N GLY A 377 13.23 -4.35 -40.69
CA GLY A 377 13.29 -3.55 -41.91
C GLY A 377 12.91 -2.09 -41.70
N VAL A 378 13.21 -1.30 -42.73
CA VAL A 378 12.86 0.12 -42.83
C VAL A 378 12.11 0.32 -44.13
N ARG A 379 10.98 1.00 -44.05
CA ARG A 379 10.14 1.35 -45.18
C ARG A 379 10.09 2.86 -45.34
N LEU A 380 10.17 3.29 -46.60
CA LEU A 380 9.95 4.67 -47.00
C LEU A 380 8.60 4.74 -47.72
N GLU A 381 7.66 5.50 -47.16
CA GLU A 381 6.35 5.76 -47.79
C GLU A 381 6.34 7.18 -48.35
N VAL A 382 6.15 7.29 -49.66
CA VAL A 382 5.99 8.57 -50.36
C VAL A 382 4.52 8.99 -50.29
N MET A 383 4.29 10.18 -49.76
CA MET A 383 2.98 10.80 -49.62
C MET A 383 2.82 11.86 -50.70
N ASP A 384 1.85 11.65 -51.60
CA ASP A 384 1.37 12.65 -52.55
C ASP A 384 -0.15 12.77 -52.43
N THR A 385 -0.63 13.00 -51.21
CA THR A 385 -2.07 13.11 -50.93
C THR A 385 -2.41 14.53 -50.48
N ASP A 386 -3.60 15.00 -50.85
CA ASP A 386 -4.15 16.28 -50.39
C ASP A 386 -4.08 16.42 -48.86
N GLU A 387 -3.96 17.65 -48.38
CA GLU A 387 -3.80 17.97 -46.95
C GLU A 387 -4.91 17.39 -46.04
N ASN A 388 -6.07 17.06 -46.62
CA ASN A 388 -7.22 16.50 -45.90
C ASN A 388 -7.16 14.99 -45.68
N LYS A 389 -6.34 14.26 -46.43
CA LYS A 389 -6.17 12.80 -46.29
C LYS A 389 -4.80 12.51 -45.71
N GLY A 390 -4.78 11.87 -44.54
CA GLY A 390 -3.54 11.54 -43.85
C GLY A 390 -3.30 10.03 -43.77
N ARG A 391 -2.02 9.65 -43.75
CA ARG A 391 -1.58 8.28 -43.49
C ARG A 391 -1.27 8.12 -42.00
N ARG A 392 -1.83 7.07 -41.39
CA ARG A 392 -1.61 6.74 -39.98
C ARG A 392 -0.40 5.82 -39.82
N SER A 393 0.40 6.04 -38.80
CA SER A 393 1.49 5.17 -38.38
C SER A 393 1.51 5.06 -36.86
N ASN A 394 1.96 3.91 -36.34
CA ASN A 394 2.19 3.80 -34.90
C ASN A 394 3.33 4.74 -34.50
N GLN A 395 3.14 5.50 -33.42
CA GLN A 395 4.15 6.40 -32.87
C GLN A 395 5.50 5.72 -32.70
N ILE A 396 5.55 4.48 -32.23
CA ILE A 396 6.80 3.77 -31.98
C ILE A 396 7.46 3.35 -33.31
N ALA A 397 6.68 3.16 -34.37
CA ALA A 397 7.19 2.73 -35.67
C ALA A 397 7.82 3.86 -36.49
N THR A 398 7.47 5.12 -36.22
CA THR A 398 8.02 6.27 -36.95
C THR A 398 9.52 6.42 -36.69
N ILE A 399 10.34 6.36 -37.74
CA ILE A 399 11.80 6.62 -37.69
C ILE A 399 12.08 8.09 -37.98
N GLY A 400 11.43 8.64 -39.00
CA GLY A 400 11.70 9.97 -39.50
C GLY A 400 10.70 10.44 -40.53
N PHE A 401 10.75 11.71 -40.89
CA PHE A 401 9.88 12.33 -41.90
C PHE A 401 10.50 13.60 -42.44
N THR A 402 10.05 14.01 -43.61
CA THR A 402 10.49 15.25 -44.27
C THR A 402 9.81 16.47 -43.61
N PRO A 403 10.54 17.56 -43.30
CA PRO A 403 10.01 18.71 -42.55
C PRO A 403 8.80 19.45 -43.15
N ASP A 404 8.56 19.29 -44.45
CA ASP A 404 7.44 19.85 -45.22
C ASP A 404 6.13 19.07 -45.02
N LEU A 405 6.23 17.83 -44.54
CA LEU A 405 5.08 16.99 -44.22
C LEU A 405 4.37 17.46 -42.93
N GLY A 406 3.05 17.53 -42.98
CA GLY A 406 2.22 17.86 -41.82
C GLY A 406 2.17 16.70 -40.83
N TYR A 407 2.99 16.78 -39.79
CA TYR A 407 3.01 15.81 -38.69
C TYR A 407 1.90 16.12 -37.69
N GLY A 408 1.02 15.15 -37.44
CA GLY A 408 -0.10 15.26 -36.53
C GLY A 408 -0.21 14.06 -35.61
N VAL A 409 -1.01 14.20 -34.58
CA VAL A 409 -1.33 13.11 -33.65
C VAL A 409 -2.83 12.96 -33.58
N VAL A 410 -3.33 11.75 -33.80
CA VAL A 410 -4.76 11.44 -33.69
C VAL A 410 -4.99 10.33 -32.69
N ARG A 411 -6.21 10.27 -32.15
CA ARG A 411 -6.64 9.15 -31.34
C ARG A 411 -6.54 7.83 -32.13
N ALA A 412 -6.14 6.78 -31.45
CA ALA A 412 -6.20 5.41 -31.94
C ALA A 412 -7.56 5.06 -32.55
N GLU A 413 -7.53 4.17 -33.54
CA GLU A 413 -8.72 3.80 -34.32
C GLU A 413 -9.82 3.19 -33.44
N THR A 414 -9.47 2.20 -32.63
CA THR A 414 -10.44 1.44 -31.82
C THR A 414 -10.15 1.55 -30.32
N PHE A 415 -11.22 1.74 -29.54
CA PHE A 415 -11.13 1.77 -28.08
C PHE A 415 -10.57 0.46 -27.53
N TRP A 416 -10.97 -0.66 -28.13
CA TRP A 416 -10.67 -1.98 -27.59
C TRP A 416 -9.20 -2.39 -27.75
N GLY A 417 -8.56 -1.98 -28.87
CA GLY A 417 -7.12 -2.13 -29.05
C GLY A 417 -6.34 -1.35 -27.99
N TYR A 418 -6.73 -0.09 -27.75
CA TYR A 418 -6.17 0.75 -26.70
C TYR A 418 -6.42 0.20 -25.28
N PHE A 419 -7.66 -0.21 -24.99
CA PHE A 419 -8.05 -0.70 -23.68
C PHE A 419 -7.23 -1.93 -23.26
N ARG A 420 -6.95 -2.82 -24.23
CA ARG A 420 -6.10 -4.01 -24.04
C ARG A 420 -4.60 -3.72 -24.09
N GLY A 421 -4.20 -2.54 -24.54
CA GLY A 421 -2.80 -2.14 -24.65
C GLY A 421 -2.09 -2.67 -25.90
N PHE A 422 -2.81 -3.10 -26.93
CA PHE A 422 -2.21 -3.45 -28.23
C PHE A 422 -1.78 -2.22 -29.00
N ASN A 423 -2.59 -1.15 -28.93
CA ASN A 423 -2.31 0.12 -29.57
C ASN A 423 -2.12 1.21 -28.52
N PRO A 424 -1.21 2.17 -28.73
CA PRO A 424 -1.14 3.38 -27.90
C PRO A 424 -2.44 4.18 -27.99
N LEU A 425 -2.63 5.16 -27.10
CA LEU A 425 -3.80 6.06 -27.16
C LEU A 425 -3.80 6.91 -28.44
N PHE A 426 -2.61 7.17 -28.96
CA PHE A 426 -2.35 8.11 -30.04
C PHE A 426 -1.54 7.45 -31.14
N ASP A 427 -1.95 7.69 -32.38
CA ASP A 427 -1.24 7.34 -33.59
C ASP A 427 -0.65 8.61 -34.23
N ASP A 428 0.49 8.47 -34.89
CA ASP A 428 1.04 9.53 -35.73
C ASP A 428 0.25 9.60 -37.04
N VAL A 429 0.00 10.81 -37.53
CA VAL A 429 -0.65 11.05 -38.82
C VAL A 429 0.17 12.00 -39.64
N PHE A 430 0.46 11.60 -40.86
CA PHE A 430 1.18 12.41 -41.83
C PHE A 430 0.21 12.91 -42.90
N ARG A 431 0.21 14.21 -43.17
CA ARG A 431 -0.65 14.88 -44.16
C ARG A 431 0.15 15.76 -45.11
N GLY A 432 -0.29 15.84 -46.35
CA GLY A 432 0.36 16.65 -47.39
C GLY A 432 1.37 15.86 -48.21
N LYS A 433 2.28 16.60 -48.86
CA LYS A 433 3.30 16.05 -49.75
C LYS A 433 4.62 15.89 -49.02
N GLY A 434 5.30 14.78 -49.27
CA GLY A 434 6.60 14.49 -48.68
C GLY A 434 6.79 13.00 -48.46
N VAL A 435 7.73 12.66 -47.60
CA VAL A 435 8.10 11.28 -47.29
C VAL A 435 8.21 11.07 -45.79
N PHE A 436 7.80 9.90 -45.34
CA PHE A 436 8.10 9.42 -43.99
C PHE A 436 8.69 8.01 -43.98
N LEU A 437 9.45 7.73 -42.93
CA LEU A 437 10.18 6.49 -42.69
C LEU A 437 9.54 5.78 -41.50
N CYS A 438 9.24 4.50 -41.66
CA CYS A 438 8.73 3.64 -40.61
C CYS A 438 9.49 2.30 -40.57
N GLN A 439 9.59 1.70 -39.39
CA GLN A 439 10.02 0.31 -39.26
C GLN A 439 8.84 -0.63 -39.54
N GLU A 440 9.14 -1.85 -40.04
CA GLU A 440 8.10 -2.80 -40.43
C GLU A 440 7.32 -3.37 -39.24
N ILE A 441 7.99 -3.56 -38.11
CA ILE A 441 7.36 -4.00 -36.86
C ILE A 441 7.64 -2.98 -35.76
N SER A 442 6.58 -2.56 -35.05
CA SER A 442 6.73 -1.79 -33.82
C SER A 442 7.16 -2.69 -32.65
N GLU A 443 8.22 -2.32 -31.94
CA GLU A 443 8.65 -3.00 -30.70
C GLU A 443 7.50 -3.02 -29.66
N GLU A 444 6.88 -4.19 -29.42
CA GLU A 444 5.86 -4.38 -28.36
C GLU A 444 6.42 -4.15 -26.95
N ASP A 445 7.75 -4.21 -26.77
CA ASP A 445 8.41 -4.01 -25.47
C ASP A 445 8.48 -2.53 -25.00
N ALA A 446 8.05 -1.60 -25.86
CA ALA A 446 7.85 -0.20 -25.53
C ALA A 446 6.46 0.08 -24.93
N THR A 447 5.65 -0.95 -24.63
CA THR A 447 4.44 -0.85 -23.78
C THR A 447 4.79 -0.62 -22.29
N LYS A 448 5.88 0.12 -22.04
CA LYS A 448 6.23 0.83 -20.81
C LYS A 448 5.51 2.18 -20.71
N ALA A 449 4.42 2.39 -21.44
CA ALA A 449 3.47 3.46 -21.11
C ALA A 449 2.79 3.23 -19.74
N SER A 450 2.82 1.99 -19.20
CA SER A 450 2.54 1.74 -17.78
C SER A 450 3.71 2.13 -16.86
N ARG A 451 4.94 2.26 -17.40
CA ARG A 451 6.05 2.92 -16.69
C ARG A 451 5.99 4.42 -16.82
N PHE A 452 5.36 5.02 -17.83
CA PHE A 452 5.23 6.49 -17.90
C PHE A 452 4.62 7.05 -16.61
N TRP A 453 3.57 6.44 -16.05
CA TRP A 453 3.03 6.88 -14.76
C TRP A 453 3.92 6.57 -13.54
N SER A 454 4.74 5.51 -13.56
CA SER A 454 5.76 5.29 -12.51
C SER A 454 7.02 6.16 -12.69
N THR A 455 7.31 6.57 -13.92
CA THR A 455 8.51 7.31 -14.34
C THR A 455 8.29 8.82 -14.34
N VAL A 456 7.05 9.29 -14.51
CA VAL A 456 6.65 10.69 -14.24
C VAL A 456 6.83 10.98 -12.75
N TRP A 457 6.54 10.02 -11.85
CA TRP A 457 6.82 10.19 -10.42
C TRP A 457 8.34 10.19 -10.11
N SER A 458 9.15 9.37 -10.79
CA SER A 458 10.62 9.45 -10.68
C SER A 458 11.24 10.65 -11.41
N GLY A 459 10.55 11.18 -12.43
CA GLY A 459 10.98 12.31 -13.24
C GLY A 459 10.73 13.65 -12.53
N MET A 460 9.68 13.73 -11.73
CA MET A 460 9.43 14.87 -10.84
C MET A 460 10.52 14.98 -9.75
N LEU A 461 11.12 13.86 -9.32
CA LEU A 461 12.31 13.83 -8.45
C LEU A 461 13.60 14.22 -9.20
N LYS A 462 13.73 13.93 -10.50
CA LYS A 462 14.87 14.37 -11.33
C LYS A 462 14.85 15.86 -11.68
N VAL A 463 13.67 16.46 -11.80
CA VAL A 463 13.53 17.92 -11.93
C VAL A 463 13.90 18.63 -10.61
N LEU A 464 13.89 17.91 -9.48
CA LEU A 464 14.42 18.35 -8.17
C LEU A 464 15.87 17.87 -7.90
N GLY A 465 16.55 17.28 -8.88
CA GLY A 465 18.00 17.04 -8.83
C GLY A 465 18.48 15.74 -8.18
N VAL A 466 17.79 14.60 -8.38
CA VAL A 466 18.38 13.24 -8.25
C VAL A 466 17.91 12.33 -9.37
#